data_AF-A0A344W164-F1
#
_entry.id   AF-A0A344W164-F1
#
_cell.length_a   1.000
_cell.length_b   1.000
_cell.length_c   1.000
_cell.angle_alpha   90.00
_cell.angle_beta   90.00
_cell.angle_gamma   90.00
#
_symmetry.space_group_name_H-M   'P 1'
#
loop_
_entity.id
_entity.type
_entity.pdbx_description
1 polymer ?
#
loop_
_entity_poly.entity_id
_entity_poly.type
_entity_poly.pdbx_seq_one_letter_code
_entity_poly.pdbx_strand_id
1 'polypeptide(L)'
;MWLRGLKQLSAVGAALFSTVFLVILGTGVPAVAAPANQMQLEFRTNMMFENINIYLSGELTNVVINWGDLDSDPNTPNVTQTVPNQGPGSGEVTLTQAPDFDGVYVVSITATKLERFGKCLSGSDTNLTKVLSWGDFGMTSLRCGFDHRSELRQVPATLPATVTDLSNAFSYANAFNQDISGWNTSNVTNMSKMFESAVSFNQSLANWNISNVTNMTDIFKKVVSYSMSNENYSSTLVGWAAQTVQPNLNLGPVTMQAVTCDAVNARATLLASPNNWTISDVAPTISCPTNNNQNNNQNNSSSSSVAANELAQTGSSVNGYSEFAWLLVIVGTLVLVSPRVLKKFNQ
;
A
#
# COMPACT_ATOMS: atom_id res chain seq x y z
N MET A 1 6.16 17.30 63.34
CA MET A 1 5.03 16.54 63.92
C MET A 1 3.76 17.31 63.60
N TRP A 2 3.31 17.31 62.35
CA TRP A 2 2.41 16.31 61.73
C TRP A 2 1.05 16.24 62.43
N LEU A 3 -0.01 16.47 61.64
CA LEU A 3 -1.46 16.39 61.93
C LEU A 3 -2.13 17.57 62.66
N ARG A 4 -2.30 18.71 61.95
CA ARG A 4 -3.54 19.52 62.00
C ARG A 4 -3.69 20.25 60.66
N GLY A 5 -4.75 19.95 59.91
CA GLY A 5 -5.04 20.64 58.65
C GLY A 5 -5.85 19.89 57.60
N LEU A 6 -6.51 18.76 57.92
CA LEU A 6 -7.56 18.19 57.06
C LEU A 6 -8.92 18.40 57.74
N LYS A 7 -9.54 19.54 57.43
CA LYS A 7 -10.99 19.77 57.34
C LYS A 7 -11.18 21.26 57.06
N GLN A 8 -12.02 21.56 56.07
CA GLN A 8 -12.37 22.88 55.52
C GLN A 8 -11.51 23.37 54.34
N LEU A 9 -11.73 22.74 53.19
CA LEU A 9 -12.09 23.49 51.98
C LEU A 9 -13.11 22.63 51.22
N SER A 10 -14.32 22.63 51.76
CA SER A 10 -15.53 22.27 51.03
C SER A 10 -15.88 23.39 50.05
N ALA A 11 -16.29 22.99 48.85
CA ALA A 11 -17.17 23.77 47.99
C ALA A 11 -16.58 25.00 47.27
N VAL A 12 -15.55 24.81 46.43
CA VAL A 12 -15.45 25.48 45.12
C VAL A 12 -14.73 24.52 44.18
N GLY A 13 -15.43 23.99 43.18
CA GLY A 13 -14.88 23.00 42.23
C GLY A 13 -15.90 21.99 41.70
N ALA A 14 -17.20 22.32 41.75
CA ALA A 14 -18.25 21.57 41.06
C ALA A 14 -18.52 22.26 39.72
N ALA A 15 -17.64 22.07 38.75
CA ALA A 15 -17.95 22.22 37.33
C ALA A 15 -16.77 21.71 36.49
N LEU A 16 -17.10 20.82 35.56
CA LEU A 16 -16.32 20.37 34.40
C LEU A 16 -15.44 19.12 34.61
N PHE A 17 -15.70 18.17 33.71
CA PHE A 17 -14.95 16.94 33.40
C PHE A 17 -15.12 15.74 34.35
N SER A 18 -16.00 14.81 33.96
CA SER A 18 -15.51 13.53 33.42
C SER A 18 -16.71 12.66 33.02
N THR A 19 -16.99 12.64 31.72
CA THR A 19 -17.79 11.62 31.07
C THR A 19 -17.12 10.26 31.21
N VAL A 20 -17.80 9.36 31.92
CA VAL A 20 -17.86 7.90 31.75
C VAL A 20 -16.77 7.30 30.86
N PHE A 21 -15.77 6.69 31.49
CA PHE A 21 -14.85 5.75 30.86
C PHE A 21 -15.59 4.42 30.61
N LEU A 22 -15.94 4.15 29.35
CA LEU A 22 -16.42 2.83 28.94
C LEU A 22 -15.20 1.98 28.56
N VAL A 23 -14.96 0.91 29.32
CA VAL A 23 -13.98 -0.13 28.97
C VAL A 23 -14.59 -0.96 27.84
N ILE A 24 -14.07 -0.81 26.62
CA ILE A 24 -14.43 -1.68 25.48
C ILE A 24 -13.29 -2.66 25.24
N LEU A 25 -13.57 -3.93 25.50
CA LEU A 25 -12.78 -5.08 25.06
C LEU A 25 -12.86 -5.21 23.53
N GLY A 26 -11.70 -5.31 22.88
CA GLY A 26 -11.51 -6.14 21.69
C GLY A 26 -12.51 -6.00 20.53
N THR A 27 -12.58 -4.83 19.92
CA THR A 27 -12.80 -4.71 18.47
C THR A 27 -11.79 -3.69 17.97
N GLY A 28 -11.04 -4.03 16.92
CA GLY A 28 -10.04 -3.13 16.34
C GLY A 28 -10.60 -1.72 16.23
N VAL A 29 -9.86 -0.75 16.76
CA VAL A 29 -10.17 0.67 16.52
C VAL A 29 -10.30 0.79 15.01
N PRO A 30 -11.49 1.10 14.45
CA PRO A 30 -11.57 1.39 13.04
C PRO A 30 -10.56 2.51 12.83
N ALA A 31 -9.60 2.30 11.92
CA ALA A 31 -8.66 3.33 11.52
C ALA A 31 -9.50 4.60 11.33
N VAL A 32 -9.32 5.59 12.20
CA VAL A 32 -9.99 6.87 12.06
C VAL A 32 -9.62 7.29 10.66
N ALA A 33 -10.62 7.32 9.77
CA ALA A 33 -10.40 7.74 8.40
C ALA A 33 -9.69 9.09 8.51
N ALA A 34 -8.48 9.19 7.96
CA ALA A 34 -7.76 10.45 7.93
C ALA A 34 -8.74 11.51 7.42
N PRO A 35 -8.77 12.71 8.01
CA PRO A 35 -9.73 13.73 7.62
C PRO A 35 -9.69 13.88 6.10
N ALA A 36 -10.88 13.92 5.48
CA ALA A 36 -11.00 14.16 4.04
C ALA A 36 -10.11 15.37 3.69
N ASN A 37 -9.28 15.23 2.65
CA ASN A 37 -8.29 16.23 2.23
C ASN A 37 -6.99 16.29 3.08
N GLN A 38 -6.51 15.16 3.61
CA GLN A 38 -5.16 15.08 4.20
C GLN A 38 -4.39 13.82 3.74
N MET A 39 -3.23 14.04 3.11
CA MET A 39 -2.21 13.00 2.91
C MET A 39 -1.38 12.87 4.18
N GLN A 40 -1.01 11.64 4.55
CA GLN A 40 -0.15 11.38 5.70
C GLN A 40 0.96 10.41 5.32
N LEU A 41 2.20 10.80 5.62
CA LEU A 41 3.42 10.10 5.26
C LEU A 41 4.23 9.81 6.52
N GLU A 42 4.60 8.56 6.76
CA GLU A 42 5.51 8.17 7.83
C GLU A 42 6.94 8.10 7.29
N PHE A 43 7.82 8.90 7.87
CA PHE A 43 9.25 8.87 7.63
C PHE A 43 9.98 8.33 8.86
N ARG A 44 11.09 7.64 8.63
CA ARG A 44 12.03 7.24 9.67
C ARG A 44 13.44 7.75 9.33
N THR A 45 14.08 8.44 10.26
CA THR A 45 15.48 8.89 10.17
C THR A 45 16.34 8.10 11.15
N ASN A 46 17.49 7.63 10.71
CA ASN A 46 18.38 6.73 11.48
C ASN A 46 19.82 7.26 11.60
N MET A 47 20.10 8.41 11.01
CA MET A 47 21.41 9.04 10.99
C MET A 47 21.19 10.53 11.22
N MET A 48 21.96 11.10 12.15
CA MET A 48 22.00 12.55 12.36
C MET A 48 22.15 13.26 11.00
N PHE A 49 21.25 14.22 10.72
CA PHE A 49 21.18 15.05 9.51
C PHE A 49 20.59 14.41 8.24
N GLU A 50 19.88 13.29 8.33
CA GLU A 50 19.12 12.78 7.19
C GLU A 50 17.88 13.65 6.92
N ASN A 51 17.76 14.15 5.69
CA ASN A 51 16.71 15.06 5.28
C ASN A 51 15.43 14.31 4.91
N ILE A 52 14.29 14.77 5.42
CA ILE A 52 12.98 14.38 4.90
C ILE A 52 12.72 15.15 3.62
N ASN A 53 12.54 14.42 2.51
CA ASN A 53 12.26 15.00 1.20
C ASN A 53 10.86 14.61 0.70
N ILE A 54 10.10 15.63 0.29
CA ILE A 54 8.80 15.50 -0.36
C ILE A 54 8.88 16.07 -1.78
N TYR A 55 8.34 15.31 -2.74
CA TYR A 55 8.36 15.66 -4.15
C TYR A 55 6.94 15.78 -4.69
N LEU A 56 6.59 16.99 -5.11
CA LEU A 56 5.27 17.33 -5.67
C LEU A 56 5.45 17.94 -7.05
N SER A 57 4.45 17.84 -7.92
CA SER A 57 4.50 18.46 -9.25
C SER A 57 3.14 18.48 -9.94
N GLY A 58 3.08 19.10 -11.12
CA GLY A 58 1.83 19.38 -11.82
C GLY A 58 1.10 20.55 -11.18
N GLU A 59 -0.22 20.54 -11.30
CA GLU A 59 -1.11 21.53 -10.70
C GLU A 59 -1.16 21.34 -9.17
N LEU A 60 -0.76 22.39 -8.45
CA LEU A 60 -0.74 22.45 -6.99
C LEU A 60 -1.50 23.69 -6.56
N THR A 61 -2.53 23.54 -5.74
CA THR A 61 -3.32 24.67 -5.24
C THR A 61 -3.52 24.57 -3.73
N ASN A 62 -3.16 25.64 -3.02
CA ASN A 62 -3.27 25.78 -1.57
C ASN A 62 -2.60 24.62 -0.81
N VAL A 63 -1.43 24.19 -1.28
CA VAL A 63 -0.69 23.10 -0.66
C VAL A 63 0.03 23.61 0.59
N VAL A 64 -0.23 22.96 1.72
CA VAL A 64 0.43 23.22 3.00
C VAL A 64 0.99 21.90 3.52
N ILE A 65 2.27 21.90 3.87
CA ILE A 65 2.95 20.80 4.52
C ILE A 65 3.09 21.13 6.00
N ASN A 66 2.66 20.20 6.84
CA ASN A 66 2.94 20.17 8.26
C ASN A 66 3.95 19.04 8.51
N TRP A 67 5.20 19.42 8.73
CA TRP A 67 6.34 18.51 8.94
C TRP A 67 6.29 17.79 10.31
N GLY A 68 5.34 18.17 11.17
CA GLY A 68 5.25 17.68 12.54
C GLY A 68 6.17 18.44 13.48
N ASP A 69 6.32 17.88 14.68
CA ASP A 69 7.31 18.29 15.66
C ASP A 69 8.65 17.64 15.28
N LEU A 70 9.63 18.48 14.96
CA LEU A 70 10.93 18.09 14.42
C LEU A 70 12.04 18.08 15.48
N ASP A 71 11.71 18.43 16.72
CA ASP A 71 12.69 18.53 17.80
C ASP A 71 12.36 17.59 18.97
N SER A 72 12.94 17.85 20.14
CA SER A 72 12.77 17.05 21.35
C SER A 72 11.90 17.71 22.43
N ASP A 73 11.55 18.98 22.25
CA ASP A 73 10.71 19.75 23.16
C ASP A 73 9.23 19.61 22.74
N PRO A 74 8.40 18.92 23.54
CA PRO A 74 7.00 18.71 23.20
C PRO A 74 6.17 20.01 23.15
N ASN A 75 6.74 21.15 23.52
CA ASN A 75 6.10 22.46 23.44
C ASN A 75 6.45 23.23 22.15
N THR A 76 7.42 22.77 21.35
CA THR A 76 7.72 23.42 20.08
C THR A 76 6.55 23.23 19.12
N PRO A 77 6.03 24.31 18.50
CA PRO A 77 4.98 24.18 17.51
C PRO A 77 5.49 23.45 16.26
N ASN A 78 4.61 22.70 15.61
CA ASN A 78 4.95 22.02 14.37
C ASN A 78 5.50 22.99 13.32
N VAL A 79 6.46 22.53 12.54
CA VAL A 79 6.97 23.29 11.40
C VAL A 79 6.00 23.14 10.23
N THR A 80 5.52 24.27 9.72
CA THR A 80 4.59 24.32 8.57
C THR A 80 5.18 25.10 7.41
N GLN A 81 4.95 24.64 6.18
CA GLN A 81 5.41 25.28 4.96
C GLN A 81 4.27 25.38 3.95
N THR A 82 4.02 26.58 3.43
CA THR A 82 3.11 26.78 2.29
C THR A 82 3.90 26.61 0.99
N VAL A 83 3.35 25.86 0.04
CA VAL A 83 3.95 25.66 -1.28
C VAL A 83 3.29 26.63 -2.27
N PRO A 84 4.06 27.38 -3.06
CA PRO A 84 3.50 28.28 -4.07
C PRO A 84 2.63 27.51 -5.06
N ASN A 85 1.47 28.08 -5.41
CA ASN A 85 0.57 27.49 -6.40
C ASN A 85 1.30 27.24 -7.72
N GLN A 86 1.04 26.09 -8.30
CA GLN A 86 1.58 25.64 -9.58
C GLN A 86 0.42 25.40 -10.54
N GLY A 87 0.54 25.91 -11.76
CA GLY A 87 -0.46 25.65 -12.81
C GLY A 87 -0.27 24.26 -13.43
N PRO A 88 -1.21 23.83 -14.30
CA PRO A 88 -1.05 22.60 -15.06
C PRO A 88 0.25 22.59 -15.87
N GLY A 89 0.97 21.47 -15.85
CA GLY A 89 2.25 21.31 -16.56
C GLY A 89 3.45 21.99 -15.89
N SER A 90 3.29 22.57 -14.70
CA SER A 90 4.41 23.04 -13.89
C SER A 90 5.40 21.92 -13.56
N GLY A 91 6.66 22.32 -13.38
CA GLY A 91 7.76 21.42 -13.04
C GLY A 91 7.70 20.84 -11.61
N GLU A 92 8.80 20.22 -11.21
CA GLU A 92 8.92 19.57 -9.91
C GLU A 92 9.21 20.56 -8.79
N VAL A 93 8.52 20.39 -7.67
CA VAL A 93 8.76 21.08 -6.40
C VAL A 93 9.37 20.07 -5.44
N THR A 94 10.59 20.36 -4.99
CA THR A 94 11.28 19.58 -3.95
C THR A 94 11.25 20.35 -2.66
N LEU A 95 10.77 19.71 -1.60
CA LEU A 95 10.62 20.28 -0.27
C LEU A 95 11.44 19.43 0.68
N THR A 96 12.28 20.08 1.47
CA THR A 96 13.30 19.43 2.28
C THR A 96 13.29 19.99 3.68
N GLN A 97 13.32 19.10 4.67
CA GLN A 97 13.39 19.47 6.06
C GLN A 97 14.31 18.51 6.82
N ALA A 98 15.21 19.07 7.63
CA ALA A 98 16.07 18.30 8.53
C ALA A 98 15.42 18.26 9.91
N PRO A 99 15.13 17.07 10.49
CA PRO A 99 14.81 16.95 11.90
C PRO A 99 16.06 17.08 12.78
N ASP A 100 15.89 17.54 14.02
CA ASP A 100 17.01 17.72 14.97
C ASP A 100 17.48 16.40 15.62
N PHE A 101 16.66 15.35 15.52
CA PHE A 101 16.92 14.03 16.12
C PHE A 101 16.53 12.89 15.17
N ASP A 102 17.01 11.70 15.47
CA ASP A 102 16.56 10.47 14.80
C ASP A 102 15.20 10.04 15.35
N GLY A 103 14.31 9.58 14.48
CA GLY A 103 12.98 9.21 14.91
C GLY A 103 12.01 8.83 13.80
N VAL A 104 10.76 8.70 14.20
CA VAL A 104 9.63 8.50 13.28
C VAL A 104 8.83 9.79 13.23
N TYR A 105 8.60 10.29 12.02
CA TYR A 105 7.92 11.55 11.74
C TYR A 105 6.70 11.29 10.87
N VAL A 106 5.57 11.88 11.23
CA VAL A 106 4.37 11.85 10.39
C VAL A 106 4.19 13.24 9.78
N VAL A 107 4.47 13.33 8.49
CA VAL A 107 4.27 14.55 7.72
C VAL A 107 2.86 14.54 7.14
N SER A 108 2.12 15.63 7.36
CA SER A 108 0.76 15.81 6.83
C SER A 108 0.75 16.84 5.72
N ILE A 109 0.08 16.54 4.61
CA ILE A 109 -0.10 17.47 3.49
C ILE A 109 -1.59 17.72 3.30
N THR A 110 -1.96 19.00 3.25
CA THR A 110 -3.31 19.44 2.87
C THR A 110 -3.23 20.24 1.59
N ALA A 111 -4.22 20.11 0.73
CA ALA A 111 -4.28 20.82 -0.53
C ALA A 111 -5.75 21.00 -0.98
N THR A 112 -5.99 21.97 -1.87
CA THR A 112 -7.19 21.96 -2.71
C THR A 112 -6.97 21.09 -3.96
N LYS A 113 -5.75 21.10 -4.50
CA LYS A 113 -5.34 20.28 -5.64
C LYS A 113 -3.89 19.83 -5.45
N LEU A 114 -3.64 18.54 -5.61
CA LEU A 114 -2.31 17.93 -5.64
C LEU A 114 -2.32 16.91 -6.79
N GLU A 115 -1.82 17.31 -7.96
CA GLU A 115 -1.90 16.50 -9.16
C GLU A 115 -0.96 15.28 -9.12
N ARG A 116 0.30 15.47 -8.74
CA ARG A 116 1.31 14.39 -8.74
C ARG A 116 2.17 14.40 -7.48
N PHE A 117 2.31 13.21 -6.89
CA PHE A 117 3.27 12.90 -5.83
C PHE A 117 4.36 11.97 -6.39
N GLY A 118 5.63 12.36 -6.23
CA GLY A 118 6.77 11.56 -6.71
C GLY A 118 7.80 12.34 -7.53
N LYS A 119 8.98 11.72 -7.64
CA LYS A 119 10.09 12.15 -8.49
C LYS A 119 10.93 10.93 -8.84
N CYS A 120 11.37 10.83 -10.09
CA CYS A 120 12.27 9.75 -10.50
C CYS A 120 13.66 10.05 -9.94
N LEU A 121 14.09 9.25 -8.97
CA LEU A 121 15.32 9.47 -8.22
C LEU A 121 16.50 8.81 -8.96
N SER A 122 17.69 9.38 -8.79
CA SER A 122 18.94 8.79 -9.28
C SER A 122 19.72 8.04 -8.18
N GLY A 123 19.13 7.91 -6.99
CA GLY A 123 19.75 7.29 -5.81
C GLY A 123 18.70 6.84 -4.81
N SER A 124 19.12 6.03 -3.83
CA SER A 124 18.23 5.50 -2.78
C SER A 124 17.77 6.60 -1.84
N ASP A 125 16.47 6.60 -1.53
CA ASP A 125 15.90 7.35 -0.42
C ASP A 125 15.34 6.35 0.58
N THR A 126 15.88 6.40 1.80
CA THR A 126 15.66 5.39 2.85
C THR A 126 14.67 5.84 3.92
N ASN A 127 14.07 7.02 3.77
CA ASN A 127 13.31 7.63 4.86
C ASN A 127 11.82 7.35 4.82
N LEU A 128 11.19 7.34 3.66
CA LEU A 128 9.74 7.12 3.58
C LEU A 128 9.42 5.64 3.82
N THR A 129 8.84 5.32 4.97
CA THR A 129 8.50 3.94 5.35
C THR A 129 7.05 3.59 5.06
N LYS A 130 6.13 4.56 5.18
CA LYS A 130 4.70 4.33 4.92
C LYS A 130 3.98 5.53 4.32
N VAL A 131 2.96 5.26 3.50
CA VAL A 131 1.86 6.18 3.24
C VAL A 131 0.67 5.72 4.09
N LEU A 132 0.23 6.57 5.01
CA LEU A 132 -0.87 6.28 5.92
C LEU A 132 -2.23 6.69 5.32
N SER A 133 -2.24 7.74 4.51
CA SER A 133 -3.42 8.23 3.79
C SER A 133 -3.00 8.95 2.50
N TRP A 134 -3.76 8.78 1.42
CA TRP A 134 -3.61 9.55 0.18
C TRP A 134 -4.21 10.96 0.27
N GLY A 135 -5.21 11.14 1.14
CA GLY A 135 -6.15 12.25 1.05
C GLY A 135 -7.04 12.16 -0.20
N ASP A 136 -7.76 13.25 -0.48
CA ASP A 136 -8.58 13.40 -1.68
C ASP A 136 -8.35 14.79 -2.29
N PHE A 137 -7.51 14.84 -3.32
CA PHE A 137 -7.05 16.09 -3.94
C PHE A 137 -7.13 16.07 -5.46
N GLY A 138 -7.81 15.06 -6.02
CA GLY A 138 -7.79 14.79 -7.46
C GLY A 138 -6.38 14.50 -8.00
N MET A 139 -5.60 13.70 -7.27
CA MET A 139 -4.29 13.20 -7.72
C MET A 139 -4.46 12.29 -8.93
N THR A 140 -3.75 12.58 -10.00
CA THR A 140 -3.87 11.85 -11.28
C THR A 140 -2.67 10.96 -11.54
N SER A 141 -1.55 11.17 -10.85
CA SER A 141 -0.30 10.47 -11.13
C SER A 141 0.47 10.12 -9.86
N LEU A 142 0.89 8.86 -9.77
CA LEU A 142 1.94 8.37 -8.86
C LEU A 142 3.21 8.03 -9.65
N ARG A 143 3.43 8.69 -10.79
CA ARG A 143 4.62 8.46 -11.60
C ARG A 143 5.87 8.76 -10.78
N CYS A 144 6.70 7.73 -10.60
CA CYS A 144 7.86 7.76 -9.73
C CYS A 144 7.54 8.15 -8.27
N GLY A 145 6.34 7.82 -7.77
CA GLY A 145 5.88 8.12 -6.41
C GLY A 145 6.82 7.59 -5.34
N PHE A 146 7.27 6.35 -5.51
CA PHE A 146 8.13 5.62 -4.60
C PHE A 146 9.38 5.05 -5.29
N ASP A 147 9.77 5.66 -6.42
CA ASP A 147 10.99 5.29 -7.10
C ASP A 147 12.19 5.44 -6.15
N HIS A 148 12.99 4.37 -6.01
CA HIS A 148 14.12 4.24 -5.08
C HIS A 148 13.80 4.48 -3.58
N ARG A 149 12.52 4.44 -3.16
CA ARG A 149 12.12 4.46 -1.74
C ARG A 149 12.32 3.07 -1.13
N SER A 150 13.57 2.71 -0.86
CA SER A 150 13.98 1.32 -0.59
C SER A 150 13.44 0.74 0.71
N GLU A 151 13.05 1.58 1.67
CA GLU A 151 12.45 1.20 2.96
C GLU A 151 10.92 1.33 3.01
N LEU A 152 10.26 1.64 1.89
CA LEU A 152 8.80 1.70 1.84
C LEU A 152 8.21 0.31 2.08
N ARG A 153 7.31 0.22 3.06
CA ARG A 153 6.68 -1.05 3.48
C ARG A 153 5.16 -1.04 3.35
N GLN A 154 4.56 0.14 3.33
CA GLN A 154 3.11 0.27 3.37
C GLN A 154 2.59 1.48 2.60
N VAL A 155 1.45 1.29 1.94
CA VAL A 155 0.58 2.28 1.31
C VAL A 155 -0.87 1.96 1.70
N PRO A 156 -1.83 2.89 1.50
CA PRO A 156 -3.24 2.61 1.74
C PRO A 156 -3.76 1.46 0.85
N ALA A 157 -4.70 0.68 1.39
CA ALA A 157 -5.28 -0.49 0.72
C ALA A 157 -6.10 -0.16 -0.53
N THR A 158 -6.39 1.12 -0.78
CA THR A 158 -7.11 1.61 -1.95
C THR A 158 -6.25 2.61 -2.72
N LEU A 159 -6.32 2.56 -4.05
CA LEU A 159 -5.76 3.59 -4.93
C LEU A 159 -6.78 4.72 -5.13
N PRO A 160 -6.40 6.01 -5.12
CA PRO A 160 -7.32 7.08 -5.48
C PRO A 160 -7.84 6.89 -6.90
N ALA A 161 -9.16 6.90 -7.07
CA ALA A 161 -9.79 6.53 -8.34
C ALA A 161 -9.42 7.46 -9.52
N THR A 162 -8.91 8.66 -9.24
CA THR A 162 -8.46 9.62 -10.25
C THR A 162 -7.10 9.31 -10.85
N VAL A 163 -6.34 8.35 -10.27
CA VAL A 163 -4.99 8.00 -10.74
C VAL A 163 -5.07 7.27 -12.08
N THR A 164 -4.31 7.77 -13.06
CA THR A 164 -4.21 7.22 -14.41
C THR A 164 -2.79 6.76 -14.77
N ASP A 165 -1.77 7.21 -14.02
CA ASP A 165 -0.36 6.90 -14.27
C ASP A 165 0.35 6.37 -13.02
N LEU A 166 0.80 5.11 -13.10
CA LEU A 166 1.58 4.39 -12.10
C LEU A 166 3.01 4.07 -12.58
N SER A 167 3.47 4.72 -13.66
CA SER A 167 4.79 4.43 -14.21
C SER A 167 5.90 4.65 -13.18
N ASN A 168 6.81 3.68 -13.05
CA ASN A 168 7.89 3.67 -12.06
C ASN A 168 7.44 3.85 -10.59
N ALA A 169 6.15 3.67 -10.26
CA ALA A 169 5.65 4.02 -8.92
C ALA A 169 6.38 3.29 -7.78
N PHE A 170 6.79 2.03 -7.95
CA PHE A 170 7.53 1.22 -6.97
C PHE A 170 8.87 0.73 -7.52
N SER A 171 9.41 1.40 -8.53
CA SER A 171 10.72 1.08 -9.11
C SER A 171 11.80 1.18 -8.02
N TYR A 172 12.64 0.16 -7.83
CA TYR A 172 13.63 0.05 -6.76
C TYR A 172 13.09 0.19 -5.31
N ALA A 173 11.78 -0.01 -5.07
CA ALA A 173 11.19 -0.06 -3.72
C ALA A 173 11.48 -1.42 -3.05
N ASN A 174 12.74 -1.64 -2.68
CA ASN A 174 13.28 -2.96 -2.34
C ASN A 174 12.58 -3.67 -1.17
N ALA A 175 12.08 -2.95 -0.16
CA ALA A 175 11.38 -3.54 0.99
C ALA A 175 9.87 -3.71 0.77
N PHE A 176 9.31 -3.25 -0.34
CA PHE A 176 7.87 -3.22 -0.56
C PHE A 176 7.34 -4.60 -0.98
N ASN A 177 6.43 -5.15 -0.17
CA ASN A 177 5.74 -6.41 -0.45
C ASN A 177 4.31 -6.43 0.12
N GLN A 178 3.69 -5.27 0.34
CA GLN A 178 2.33 -5.21 0.84
C GLN A 178 1.36 -5.72 -0.24
N ASP A 179 0.34 -6.47 0.17
CA ASP A 179 -0.78 -6.82 -0.70
C ASP A 179 -1.54 -5.56 -1.15
N ILE A 180 -1.53 -5.34 -2.46
CA ILE A 180 -2.23 -4.26 -3.18
C ILE A 180 -3.17 -4.83 -4.25
N SER A 181 -3.53 -6.11 -4.15
CA SER A 181 -4.47 -6.78 -5.07
C SER A 181 -5.87 -6.15 -5.06
N GLY A 182 -6.23 -5.44 -3.99
CA GLY A 182 -7.49 -4.70 -3.84
C GLY A 182 -7.54 -3.31 -4.48
N TRP A 183 -6.44 -2.84 -5.10
CA TRP A 183 -6.45 -1.55 -5.81
C TRP A 183 -7.37 -1.58 -7.03
N ASN A 184 -8.26 -0.59 -7.13
CA ASN A 184 -9.02 -0.36 -8.36
C ASN A 184 -8.15 0.36 -9.39
N THR A 185 -7.68 -0.38 -10.40
CA THR A 185 -6.83 0.15 -11.47
C THR A 185 -7.59 0.47 -12.75
N SER A 186 -8.92 0.52 -12.74
CA SER A 186 -9.74 0.65 -13.96
C SER A 186 -9.47 1.93 -14.77
N ASN A 187 -8.95 3.00 -14.13
CA ASN A 187 -8.62 4.26 -14.80
C ASN A 187 -7.13 4.37 -15.19
N VAL A 188 -6.31 3.39 -14.79
CA VAL A 188 -4.87 3.42 -15.05
C VAL A 188 -4.60 3.07 -16.52
N THR A 189 -3.82 3.91 -17.19
CA THR A 189 -3.42 3.75 -18.59
C THR A 189 -1.94 3.42 -18.73
N ASN A 190 -1.10 3.81 -17.76
CA ASN A 190 0.34 3.58 -17.77
C ASN A 190 0.83 2.91 -16.48
N MET A 191 1.45 1.74 -16.60
CA MET A 191 2.07 0.95 -15.53
C MET A 191 3.52 0.58 -15.86
N SER A 192 4.14 1.26 -16.83
CA SER A 192 5.51 0.94 -17.27
C SER A 192 6.49 1.00 -16.10
N LYS A 193 7.36 -0.01 -15.99
CA LYS A 193 8.40 -0.14 -14.96
C LYS A 193 7.90 -0.03 -13.51
N MET A 194 6.60 -0.24 -13.25
CA MET A 194 6.01 0.00 -11.93
C MET A 194 6.75 -0.75 -10.81
N PHE A 195 7.20 -1.98 -11.05
CA PHE A 195 7.96 -2.79 -10.09
C PHE A 195 9.39 -3.09 -10.56
N GLU A 196 9.98 -2.27 -11.45
CA GLU A 196 11.35 -2.49 -11.92
C GLU A 196 12.31 -2.60 -10.74
N SER A 197 13.02 -3.72 -10.62
CA SER A 197 13.94 -4.02 -9.52
C SER A 197 13.32 -3.96 -8.09
N ALA A 198 12.01 -4.13 -7.93
CA ALA A 198 11.37 -4.23 -6.61
C ALA A 198 11.58 -5.64 -6.01
N VAL A 199 12.77 -5.89 -5.45
CA VAL A 199 13.25 -7.25 -5.14
C VAL A 199 12.54 -8.00 -4.01
N SER A 200 11.63 -7.37 -3.26
CA SER A 200 10.78 -8.08 -2.28
C SER A 200 9.35 -8.29 -2.76
N PHE A 201 8.96 -7.71 -3.90
CA PHE A 201 7.58 -7.73 -4.34
C PHE A 201 7.14 -9.14 -4.78
N ASN A 202 6.16 -9.69 -4.06
CA ASN A 202 5.66 -11.06 -4.23
C ASN A 202 4.14 -11.14 -4.05
N GLN A 203 3.40 -10.35 -4.83
CA GLN A 203 1.94 -10.33 -4.75
C GLN A 203 1.32 -10.66 -6.11
N SER A 204 0.18 -11.36 -6.09
CA SER A 204 -0.60 -11.56 -7.30
C SER A 204 -1.32 -10.27 -7.69
N LEU A 205 -1.33 -9.95 -8.99
CA LEU A 205 -2.05 -8.82 -9.57
C LEU A 205 -3.27 -9.27 -10.39
N ALA A 206 -3.76 -10.49 -10.16
CA ALA A 206 -4.84 -11.10 -10.94
C ALA A 206 -6.14 -10.27 -10.95
N ASN A 207 -6.42 -9.56 -9.85
CA ASN A 207 -7.64 -8.77 -9.67
C ASN A 207 -7.57 -7.36 -10.26
N TRP A 208 -6.40 -6.94 -10.75
CA TRP A 208 -6.27 -5.62 -11.35
C TRP A 208 -6.98 -5.56 -12.69
N ASN A 209 -7.79 -4.50 -12.86
CA ASN A 209 -8.37 -4.19 -14.15
C ASN A 209 -7.31 -3.51 -15.03
N ILE A 210 -6.96 -4.15 -16.14
CA ILE A 210 -5.96 -3.67 -17.09
C ILE A 210 -6.55 -3.34 -18.47
N SER A 211 -7.88 -3.28 -18.61
CA SER A 211 -8.54 -3.07 -19.91
C SER A 211 -8.20 -1.72 -20.56
N ASN A 212 -7.81 -0.73 -19.75
CA ASN A 212 -7.44 0.62 -20.20
C ASN A 212 -5.92 0.84 -20.26
N VAL A 213 -5.11 -0.15 -19.86
CA VAL A 213 -3.65 -0.03 -19.87
C VAL A 213 -3.15 -0.07 -21.30
N THR A 214 -2.45 0.99 -21.71
CA THR A 214 -1.82 1.10 -23.03
C THR A 214 -0.30 0.97 -22.96
N ASN A 215 0.28 1.04 -21.76
CA ASN A 215 1.71 0.81 -21.55
C ASN A 215 1.99 0.10 -20.22
N MET A 216 2.59 -1.09 -20.29
CA MET A 216 3.09 -1.85 -19.14
C MET A 216 4.51 -2.40 -19.37
N THR A 217 5.26 -1.72 -20.24
CA THR A 217 6.63 -2.10 -20.60
C THR A 217 7.49 -2.21 -19.35
N ASP A 218 8.23 -3.31 -19.25
CA ASP A 218 9.19 -3.56 -18.18
C ASP A 218 8.58 -3.59 -16.76
N ILE A 219 7.26 -3.84 -16.61
CA ILE A 219 6.58 -3.80 -15.29
C ILE A 219 7.25 -4.68 -14.23
N PHE A 220 7.78 -5.84 -14.61
CA PHE A 220 8.52 -6.77 -13.73
C PHE A 220 10.01 -6.90 -14.06
N LYS A 221 10.57 -5.94 -14.80
CA LYS A 221 11.98 -6.02 -15.20
C LYS A 221 12.89 -6.09 -13.98
N LYS A 222 13.83 -7.04 -13.99
CA LYS A 222 14.76 -7.32 -12.87
C LYS A 222 14.08 -7.66 -11.54
N VAL A 223 12.77 -7.91 -11.53
CA VAL A 223 12.15 -8.70 -10.47
C VAL A 223 12.67 -10.12 -10.69
N VAL A 224 13.37 -10.67 -9.70
CA VAL A 224 13.96 -12.01 -9.79
C VAL A 224 12.97 -13.06 -9.29
N SER A 225 13.12 -14.31 -9.72
CA SER A 225 12.21 -15.42 -9.37
C SER A 225 12.14 -15.76 -7.88
N TYR A 226 13.13 -15.31 -7.09
CA TYR A 226 13.11 -15.41 -5.62
C TYR A 226 12.35 -14.24 -4.96
N SER A 227 12.00 -13.20 -5.74
CA SER A 227 11.18 -12.05 -5.34
C SER A 227 9.71 -12.35 -5.62
N MET A 228 9.31 -12.44 -6.90
CA MET A 228 7.94 -12.79 -7.29
C MET A 228 7.85 -14.29 -7.61
N SER A 229 6.99 -15.01 -6.92
CA SER A 229 6.80 -16.43 -7.13
C SER A 229 6.17 -16.73 -8.50
N ASN A 230 6.49 -17.91 -9.05
CA ASN A 230 5.85 -18.40 -10.27
C ASN A 230 4.32 -18.57 -10.11
N GLU A 231 3.84 -18.83 -8.90
CA GLU A 231 2.41 -18.98 -8.58
C GLU A 231 1.68 -17.63 -8.68
N ASN A 232 2.26 -16.57 -8.10
CA ASN A 232 1.72 -15.22 -8.17
C ASN A 232 1.76 -14.69 -9.61
N TYR A 233 2.84 -14.98 -10.35
CA TYR A 233 2.95 -14.66 -11.76
C TYR A 233 1.90 -15.41 -12.60
N SER A 234 1.75 -16.73 -12.37
CA SER A 234 0.74 -17.57 -13.04
C SER A 234 -0.68 -17.04 -12.82
N SER A 235 -1.03 -16.72 -11.58
CA SER A 235 -2.34 -16.15 -11.23
C SER A 235 -2.57 -14.80 -11.89
N THR A 236 -1.52 -13.97 -11.95
CA THR A 236 -1.57 -12.66 -12.63
C THR A 236 -1.89 -12.80 -14.12
N LEU A 237 -1.19 -13.72 -14.82
CA LEU A 237 -1.47 -14.01 -16.23
C LEU A 237 -2.91 -14.49 -16.46
N VAL A 238 -3.41 -15.38 -15.60
CA VAL A 238 -4.79 -15.90 -15.69
C VAL A 238 -5.81 -14.77 -15.54
N GLY A 239 -5.67 -13.93 -14.51
CA GLY A 239 -6.58 -12.81 -14.27
C GLY A 239 -6.57 -11.77 -15.39
N TRP A 240 -5.40 -11.51 -15.98
CA TRP A 240 -5.27 -10.58 -17.11
C TRP A 240 -5.84 -11.14 -18.41
N ALA A 241 -5.61 -12.41 -18.72
CA ALA A 241 -6.13 -13.05 -19.93
C ALA A 241 -7.66 -13.22 -19.93
N ALA A 242 -8.30 -13.15 -18.76
CA ALA A 242 -9.76 -13.20 -18.64
C ALA A 242 -10.45 -11.88 -19.03
N GLN A 243 -9.70 -10.80 -19.26
CA GLN A 243 -10.21 -9.47 -19.57
C GLN A 243 -10.12 -9.16 -21.07
N THR A 244 -10.92 -8.20 -21.53
CA THR A 244 -10.70 -7.55 -22.84
C THR A 244 -9.56 -6.55 -22.69
N VAL A 245 -8.36 -6.94 -23.13
CA VAL A 245 -7.14 -6.13 -22.98
C VAL A 245 -6.82 -5.33 -24.25
N GLN A 246 -6.00 -4.29 -24.10
CA GLN A 246 -5.45 -3.56 -25.25
C GLN A 246 -4.45 -4.45 -26.03
N PRO A 247 -4.42 -4.34 -27.36
CA PRO A 247 -3.48 -5.11 -28.17
C PRO A 247 -2.06 -4.52 -28.10
N ASN A 248 -1.05 -5.33 -28.46
CA ASN A 248 0.35 -4.95 -28.60
C ASN A 248 1.02 -4.46 -27.31
N LEU A 249 0.53 -4.88 -26.15
CA LEU A 249 1.20 -4.59 -24.89
C LEU A 249 2.49 -5.40 -24.76
N ASN A 250 3.54 -4.76 -24.27
CA ASN A 250 4.83 -5.36 -24.03
C ASN A 250 5.07 -5.44 -22.52
N LEU A 251 5.35 -6.62 -21.99
CA LEU A 251 5.75 -6.80 -20.58
C LEU A 251 7.27 -6.67 -20.41
N GLY A 252 8.03 -6.81 -21.50
CA GLY A 252 9.48 -6.84 -21.48
C GLY A 252 10.03 -8.18 -20.93
N PRO A 253 11.30 -8.18 -20.47
CA PRO A 253 11.93 -9.36 -19.91
C PRO A 253 11.34 -9.68 -18.52
N VAL A 254 10.93 -10.93 -18.35
CA VAL A 254 10.37 -11.47 -17.12
C VAL A 254 11.17 -12.71 -16.72
N THR A 255 11.51 -12.86 -15.44
CA THR A 255 12.34 -14.00 -14.98
C THR A 255 11.52 -15.17 -14.44
N MET A 256 10.21 -14.95 -14.24
CA MET A 256 9.25 -15.94 -13.77
C MET A 256 8.75 -16.80 -14.94
N GLN A 257 8.15 -17.94 -14.61
CA GLN A 257 7.54 -18.87 -15.57
C GLN A 257 6.09 -19.16 -15.18
N ALA A 258 5.23 -19.38 -16.18
CA ALA A 258 3.90 -19.96 -15.95
C ALA A 258 4.03 -21.43 -15.53
N VAL A 259 3.39 -21.82 -14.42
CA VAL A 259 3.54 -23.15 -13.81
C VAL A 259 2.25 -23.95 -13.69
N THR A 260 1.12 -23.41 -14.15
CA THR A 260 -0.16 -24.12 -14.25
C THR A 260 -0.64 -24.12 -15.70
N CYS A 261 -1.45 -25.11 -16.09
CA CYS A 261 -1.97 -25.14 -17.46
C CYS A 261 -2.89 -23.97 -17.77
N ASP A 262 -3.64 -23.48 -16.78
CA ASP A 262 -4.43 -22.26 -16.94
C ASP A 262 -3.53 -21.06 -17.25
N ALA A 263 -2.40 -20.92 -16.57
CA ALA A 263 -1.46 -19.83 -16.83
C ALA A 263 -0.72 -19.99 -18.18
N VAL A 264 -0.39 -21.22 -18.59
CA VAL A 264 0.19 -21.49 -19.91
C VAL A 264 -0.80 -21.12 -21.02
N ASN A 265 -2.07 -21.49 -20.87
CA ASN A 265 -3.13 -21.15 -21.81
C ASN A 265 -3.42 -19.64 -21.80
N ALA A 266 -3.47 -19.01 -20.63
CA ALA A 266 -3.64 -17.56 -20.48
C ALA A 266 -2.52 -16.79 -21.18
N ARG A 267 -1.26 -17.19 -20.96
CA ARG A 267 -0.09 -16.64 -21.67
C ARG A 267 -0.25 -16.79 -23.18
N ALA A 268 -0.65 -17.97 -23.66
CA ALA A 268 -0.88 -18.18 -25.09
C ALA A 268 -1.97 -17.26 -25.66
N THR A 269 -3.07 -17.04 -24.93
CA THR A 269 -4.14 -16.10 -25.30
C THR A 269 -3.65 -14.65 -25.37
N LEU A 270 -2.78 -14.22 -24.45
CA LEU A 270 -2.21 -12.87 -24.47
C LEU A 270 -1.28 -12.66 -25.67
N LEU A 271 -0.50 -13.67 -26.05
CA LEU A 271 0.42 -13.61 -27.19
C LEU A 271 -0.30 -13.71 -28.54
N ALA A 272 -1.42 -14.44 -28.61
CA ALA A 272 -2.16 -14.66 -29.85
C ALA A 272 -2.96 -13.42 -30.28
N SER A 273 -3.34 -13.39 -31.57
CA SER A 273 -4.28 -12.40 -32.10
C SER A 273 -5.65 -12.55 -31.42
N PRO A 274 -6.36 -11.44 -31.09
CA PRO A 274 -6.05 -10.05 -31.44
C PRO A 274 -5.15 -9.32 -30.44
N ASN A 275 -4.78 -9.94 -29.32
CA ASN A 275 -4.03 -9.30 -28.25
C ASN A 275 -2.59 -9.00 -28.68
N ASN A 276 -1.90 -9.92 -29.35
CA ASN A 276 -0.55 -9.69 -29.91
C ASN A 276 0.47 -9.14 -28.87
N TRP A 277 0.39 -9.58 -27.61
CA TRP A 277 1.34 -9.11 -26.59
C TRP A 277 2.76 -9.61 -26.85
N THR A 278 3.74 -8.91 -26.28
CA THR A 278 5.13 -9.35 -26.20
C THR A 278 5.48 -9.67 -24.76
N ILE A 279 5.80 -10.94 -24.47
CA ILE A 279 6.23 -11.41 -23.15
C ILE A 279 7.51 -12.22 -23.34
N SER A 280 8.63 -11.71 -22.81
CA SER A 280 9.95 -12.36 -22.85
C SER A 280 10.25 -13.01 -21.51
N ASP A 281 9.40 -13.96 -21.12
CA ASP A 281 9.50 -14.75 -19.89
C ASP A 281 10.25 -16.07 -20.09
N VAL A 282 10.46 -16.81 -19.01
CA VAL A 282 11.02 -18.17 -19.08
C VAL A 282 9.95 -19.11 -19.63
N ALA A 283 10.31 -19.89 -20.65
CA ALA A 283 9.40 -20.84 -21.27
C ALA A 283 8.79 -21.80 -20.23
N PRO A 284 7.46 -22.06 -20.26
CA PRO A 284 6.85 -23.01 -19.36
C PRO A 284 7.48 -24.40 -19.49
N THR A 285 7.70 -25.06 -18.35
CA THR A 285 8.29 -26.41 -18.30
C THR A 285 7.25 -27.53 -18.35
N ILE A 286 5.97 -27.18 -18.22
CA ILE A 286 4.85 -28.12 -18.26
C ILE A 286 4.25 -28.19 -19.68
N SER A 287 3.94 -29.41 -20.13
CA SER A 287 3.18 -29.64 -21.37
C SER A 287 1.69 -29.70 -21.03
N CYS A 288 0.91 -28.83 -21.65
CA CYS A 288 -0.52 -28.75 -21.41
C CYS A 288 -1.29 -29.27 -22.64
N PRO A 289 -2.35 -30.08 -22.44
CA PRO A 289 -3.20 -30.48 -23.55
C PRO A 289 -3.75 -29.22 -24.21
N THR A 290 -3.45 -29.03 -25.49
CA THR A 290 -4.04 -27.95 -26.26
C THR A 290 -5.55 -28.17 -26.26
N ASN A 291 -6.32 -27.19 -25.79
CA ASN A 291 -7.77 -27.28 -25.79
C ASN A 291 -8.29 -27.04 -27.22
N ASN A 292 -7.97 -27.95 -28.14
CA ASN A 292 -8.48 -28.01 -29.51
C ASN A 292 -9.81 -28.77 -29.59
N ASN A 293 -10.58 -28.83 -28.50
CA ASN A 293 -11.92 -29.43 -28.51
C ASN A 293 -13.00 -28.36 -28.58
N GLN A 294 -13.03 -27.64 -29.71
CA GLN A 294 -14.31 -27.36 -30.35
C GLN A 294 -14.37 -28.25 -31.60
N ASN A 295 -15.23 -29.28 -31.53
CA ASN A 295 -15.56 -30.31 -32.54
C ASN A 295 -14.88 -31.68 -32.38
N ASN A 296 -15.32 -32.50 -31.41
CA ASN A 296 -16.16 -33.68 -31.70
C ASN A 296 -16.31 -34.62 -30.49
N ASN A 297 -17.56 -35.04 -30.29
CA ASN A 297 -18.07 -36.21 -29.58
C ASN A 297 -18.24 -36.18 -28.05
N GLN A 298 -19.52 -36.15 -27.68
CA GLN A 298 -20.10 -36.78 -26.49
C GLN A 298 -19.51 -38.18 -26.26
N ASN A 299 -18.87 -38.41 -25.11
CA ASN A 299 -19.31 -39.36 -24.09
C ASN A 299 -18.21 -39.63 -23.04
N ASN A 300 -18.60 -39.38 -21.80
CA ASN A 300 -18.18 -40.00 -20.54
C ASN A 300 -17.10 -39.34 -19.66
N SER A 301 -17.64 -38.87 -18.53
CA SER A 301 -17.12 -38.84 -17.14
C SER A 301 -16.11 -37.76 -16.70
N SER A 302 -16.68 -36.77 -15.98
CA SER A 302 -16.23 -36.13 -14.71
C SER A 302 -14.90 -35.35 -14.73
N SER A 303 -14.83 -34.03 -14.46
CA SER A 303 -15.51 -33.21 -13.44
C SER A 303 -15.28 -31.71 -13.78
N SER A 304 -16.36 -30.98 -14.05
CA SER A 304 -17.04 -29.99 -13.19
C SER A 304 -16.57 -28.54 -13.37
N SER A 305 -17.17 -27.90 -14.37
CA SER A 305 -17.43 -26.46 -14.39
C SER A 305 -18.64 -26.14 -13.51
N VAL A 306 -18.46 -25.50 -12.35
CA VAL A 306 -19.53 -24.69 -11.73
C VAL A 306 -18.90 -23.50 -11.00
N ALA A 307 -19.27 -22.32 -11.50
CA ALA A 307 -19.51 -21.03 -10.87
C ALA A 307 -18.93 -20.64 -9.50
N ALA A 308 -18.60 -19.36 -9.46
CA ALA A 308 -18.48 -18.49 -8.30
C ALA A 308 -19.66 -18.58 -7.29
N ASN A 309 -19.38 -18.05 -6.09
CA ASN A 309 -20.28 -17.76 -4.97
C ASN A 309 -20.84 -18.95 -4.18
N GLU A 310 -20.26 -19.18 -3.00
CA GLU A 310 -20.93 -19.12 -1.68
C GLU A 310 -20.07 -19.84 -0.63
N LEU A 311 -19.62 -19.12 0.39
CA LEU A 311 -19.29 -19.73 1.68
C LEU A 311 -19.96 -18.88 2.77
N ALA A 312 -21.27 -19.09 2.89
CA ALA A 312 -22.03 -18.80 4.09
C ALA A 312 -22.48 -20.12 4.73
N GLN A 313 -21.98 -20.36 5.94
CA GLN A 313 -22.55 -21.14 7.05
C GLN A 313 -23.28 -22.46 6.75
N THR A 314 -22.78 -23.55 7.34
CA THR A 314 -23.59 -24.36 8.27
C THR A 314 -22.68 -24.99 9.33
N GLY A 315 -22.95 -24.69 10.62
CA GLY A 315 -22.51 -25.50 11.75
C GLY A 315 -23.35 -26.78 11.80
N SER A 316 -22.84 -27.90 12.29
CA SER A 316 -22.94 -28.39 13.69
C SER A 316 -22.60 -29.90 13.61
N SER A 317 -22.14 -30.67 14.59
CA SER A 317 -21.71 -30.51 15.99
C SER A 317 -21.00 -31.84 16.31
N VAL A 318 -19.88 -31.83 17.02
CA VAL A 318 -19.44 -33.03 17.76
C VAL A 318 -19.08 -32.59 19.18
N ASN A 319 -20.00 -32.90 20.11
CA ASN A 319 -19.79 -32.75 21.54
C ASN A 319 -19.09 -34.00 22.09
N GLY A 320 -18.11 -33.77 22.97
CA GLY A 320 -17.45 -34.80 23.77
C GLY A 320 -16.45 -34.14 24.73
N TYR A 321 -16.96 -33.71 25.89
CA TYR A 321 -16.27 -32.92 26.91
C TYR A 321 -15.11 -33.65 27.63
N SER A 322 -14.13 -32.87 28.07
CA SER A 322 -13.34 -33.13 29.29
C SER A 322 -13.04 -31.78 29.96
N GLU A 323 -13.26 -31.73 31.27
CA GLU A 323 -13.47 -30.55 32.10
C GLU A 323 -12.21 -29.76 32.51
N PHE A 324 -12.44 -28.46 32.72
CA PHE A 324 -11.77 -27.47 33.58
C PHE A 324 -10.35 -27.71 34.12
N ALA A 325 -9.42 -26.86 33.68
CA ALA A 325 -8.46 -26.21 34.59
C ALA A 325 -8.11 -24.81 34.04
N TRP A 326 -8.53 -23.77 34.77
CA TRP A 326 -8.07 -22.40 34.53
C TRP A 326 -6.62 -22.28 35.01
N LEU A 327 -5.69 -21.97 34.09
CA LEU A 327 -4.42 -21.37 34.47
C LEU A 327 -4.19 -20.13 33.60
N LEU A 328 -4.47 -18.98 34.20
CA LEU A 328 -4.19 -17.67 33.64
C LEU A 328 -2.67 -17.44 33.73
N VAL A 329 -1.92 -17.71 32.65
CA VAL A 329 -0.53 -17.22 32.53
C VAL A 329 -0.59 -15.89 31.80
N ILE A 330 -0.52 -14.80 32.57
CA ILE A 330 -0.28 -13.46 32.02
C ILE A 330 1.17 -13.45 31.52
N VAL A 331 1.38 -13.65 30.23
CA VAL A 331 2.63 -13.22 29.58
C VAL A 331 2.46 -11.74 29.27
N GLY A 332 3.14 -10.91 30.06
CA GLY A 332 3.11 -9.46 29.94
C GLY A 332 3.44 -9.02 28.51
N THR A 333 2.48 -8.35 27.89
CA THR A 333 2.72 -7.58 26.67
C THR A 333 3.66 -6.44 27.03
N LEU A 334 4.90 -6.51 26.53
CA LEU A 334 5.79 -5.36 26.48
C LEU A 334 5.20 -4.39 25.45
N VAL A 335 4.32 -3.49 25.91
CA VAL A 335 3.91 -2.35 25.10
C VAL A 335 5.12 -1.43 25.04
N LEU A 336 5.81 -1.41 23.90
CA LEU A 336 6.77 -0.35 23.59
C LEU A 336 5.97 0.94 23.37
N VAL A 337 5.61 1.58 24.48
CA VAL A 337 5.15 2.96 24.49
C VAL A 337 6.38 3.80 24.18
N SER A 338 6.35 4.54 23.07
CA SER A 338 7.35 5.58 22.79
C SER A 338 7.52 6.45 24.05
N PRO A 339 8.75 6.77 24.50
CA PRO A 339 8.98 7.64 25.64
C PRO A 339 8.21 8.98 25.57
N ARG A 340 7.79 9.39 24.37
CA ARG A 340 7.00 10.61 24.11
C ARG A 340 5.53 10.52 24.58
N VAL A 341 4.91 9.34 24.59
CA VAL A 341 3.51 9.19 25.07
C VAL A 341 3.45 9.20 26.60
N LEU A 342 4.50 8.74 27.29
CA LEU A 342 4.56 8.74 28.75
C LEU A 342 4.67 10.15 29.36
N LYS A 343 5.31 11.10 28.66
CA LYS A 343 5.48 12.48 29.16
C LYS A 343 4.18 13.30 29.13
N LYS A 344 3.29 13.07 28.15
CA LYS A 344 1.98 13.74 28.07
C LYS A 344 1.00 13.28 29.16
N PHE A 345 1.24 12.14 29.80
CA PHE A 345 0.40 11.65 30.90
C PHE A 345 0.83 12.16 32.29
N ASN A 346 1.97 12.86 32.38
CA ASN A 346 2.59 13.22 33.66
C ASN A 346 2.65 14.74 33.91
N GLN A 347 1.84 15.53 33.21
CA GLN A 347 1.59 16.96 33.44
C GLN A 347 0.08 17.21 33.47
#